data_AF-A0A8H3CCC1-F1
#
_entry.id   AF-A0A8H3CCC1-F1
#
_cell.length_a   1.000
_cell.length_b   1.000
_cell.length_c   1.000
_cell.angle_alpha   90.00
_cell.angle_beta   90.00
_cell.angle_gamma   90.00
#
_symmetry.space_group_name_H-M   'P 1'
#
loop_
_entity.id
_entity.type
_entity.pdbx_description
1 polymer ?
#
loop_
_entity_poly.entity_id
_entity_poly.type
_entity_poly.pdbx_seq_one_letter_code
_entity_poly.pdbx_strand_id
1 'polypeptide(L)'
;MVGPISSLNSAVDSFTLSDIPTVVDLGDGDIELKVNNTIFKTHKHLLNDFARLREVIKGMERCGDTPCVTIYRDERGVEDFRNMFKVLYASLIKGPFEFDVPTLVSSLRIATAYDYPELCEFSIDRLESLNLPAVQRIKLACEFKLSDWDSSAFQELVNREEPLTKEEAREVGVDRFEEVARAREEMKRKKGVVEEKVRRDEEERKRREEEERKKREEEERQKREAEEKAKKEAEEKAKKEAEEKAKKEAEEKAKQAQKK
;
A
#
# COMPACT_ATOMS: atom_id res chain seq x y z
N MET A 1 -52.28 46.96 48.35
CA MET A 1 -51.50 45.76 48.73
C MET A 1 -50.74 45.30 47.49
N VAL A 2 -49.41 45.12 47.63
CA VAL A 2 -48.43 44.49 46.69
C VAL A 2 -48.28 45.21 45.33
N GLY A 3 -47.17 45.78 44.87
CA GLY A 3 -45.74 45.86 45.19
C GLY A 3 -45.02 46.12 43.83
N PRO A 4 -43.98 46.97 43.71
CA PRO A 4 -43.35 47.27 42.42
C PRO A 4 -42.31 46.20 42.02
N ILE A 5 -42.28 45.84 40.74
CA ILE A 5 -41.27 44.95 40.15
C ILE A 5 -40.08 45.80 39.68
N SER A 6 -38.92 45.47 40.24
CA SER A 6 -37.60 45.98 39.94
C SER A 6 -37.06 45.57 38.56
N SER A 7 -35.92 46.20 38.21
CA SER A 7 -34.85 45.70 37.33
C SER A 7 -35.01 46.03 35.83
N LEU A 8 -33.96 46.39 35.08
CA LEU A 8 -32.53 46.37 35.33
C LEU A 8 -31.84 47.31 34.32
N ASN A 9 -30.81 48.00 34.79
CA ASN A 9 -29.73 48.70 34.10
C ASN A 9 -29.63 48.56 32.56
N SER A 10 -29.68 49.69 31.86
CA SER A 10 -29.01 49.85 30.58
C SER A 10 -27.52 50.08 30.84
N ALA A 11 -26.73 49.02 30.76
CA ALA A 11 -25.30 49.13 30.57
C ALA A 11 -24.99 48.71 29.14
N VAL A 12 -24.64 49.71 28.35
CA VAL A 12 -23.97 49.60 27.06
C VAL A 12 -22.62 48.90 27.27
N ASP A 13 -22.55 47.58 27.05
CA ASP A 13 -21.26 46.92 26.93
C ASP A 13 -20.71 47.13 25.53
N SER A 14 -19.72 48.02 25.51
CA SER A 14 -18.85 48.37 24.41
C SER A 14 -18.19 47.15 23.78
N PHE A 15 -18.43 46.98 22.48
CA PHE A 15 -17.51 46.35 21.55
C PHE A 15 -16.11 46.97 21.68
N THR A 16 -15.12 46.22 22.20
CA THR A 16 -13.71 46.18 21.75
C THR A 16 -12.96 45.15 22.60
N LEU A 17 -13.07 43.86 22.29
CA LEU A 17 -12.00 42.90 22.61
C LEU A 17 -10.91 43.07 21.54
N SER A 18 -10.04 44.04 21.73
CA SER A 18 -8.75 44.05 21.06
C SER A 18 -7.90 42.97 21.73
N ASP A 19 -8.03 41.73 21.24
CA ASP A 19 -7.25 40.59 21.71
C ASP A 19 -5.76 40.92 21.60
N ILE A 20 -5.08 40.98 22.75
CA ILE A 20 -3.66 41.27 22.84
C ILE A 20 -2.92 40.25 21.96
N PRO A 21 -2.07 40.69 21.02
CA PRO A 21 -1.38 39.77 20.14
C PRO A 21 -0.46 38.84 20.96
N THR A 22 -0.51 37.55 20.67
CA THR A 22 0.35 36.57 21.35
C THR A 22 1.77 36.74 20.83
N VAL A 23 2.75 37.03 21.70
CA VAL A 23 4.15 37.18 21.29
C VAL A 23 4.91 35.89 21.60
N VAL A 24 5.52 35.31 20.57
CA VAL A 24 6.44 34.17 20.66
C VAL A 24 7.84 34.70 20.42
N ASP A 25 8.64 34.73 21.48
CA ASP A 25 10.03 35.18 21.42
C ASP A 25 10.95 33.98 21.21
N LEU A 26 11.66 33.95 20.07
CA LEU A 26 12.61 32.89 19.72
C LEU A 26 14.07 33.32 19.96
N GLY A 27 14.31 34.38 20.76
CA GLY A 27 15.63 34.89 21.14
C GLY A 27 15.85 36.36 20.74
N ASP A 28 17.11 36.79 20.59
CA ASP A 28 17.49 38.14 20.15
C ASP A 28 17.16 38.40 18.66
N GLY A 29 15.90 38.22 18.29
CA GLY A 29 15.40 38.34 16.93
C GLY A 29 15.51 39.76 16.39
N ASP A 30 16.04 39.89 15.18
CA ASP A 30 16.21 41.15 14.45
C ASP A 30 15.04 41.44 13.47
N ILE A 31 14.01 40.60 13.46
CA ILE A 31 12.79 40.76 12.65
C ILE A 31 11.55 40.22 13.37
N GLU A 32 10.42 40.90 13.18
CA GLU A 32 9.11 40.44 13.67
C GLU A 32 8.25 39.88 12.53
N LEU A 33 7.79 38.65 12.67
CA LEU A 33 6.85 38.02 11.75
C LEU A 33 5.49 37.86 12.43
N LYS A 34 4.53 38.68 12.04
CA LYS A 34 3.14 38.59 12.51
C LYS A 34 2.35 37.63 11.64
N VAL A 35 1.89 36.52 12.21
CA VAL A 35 0.98 35.55 11.59
C VAL A 35 -0.36 35.63 12.30
N ASN A 36 -1.39 36.10 11.60
CA ASN A 36 -2.72 36.37 12.19
C ASN A 36 -2.61 37.31 13.42
N ASN A 37 -2.96 36.85 14.62
CA ASN A 37 -2.82 37.60 15.88
C ASN A 37 -1.58 37.19 16.71
N THR A 38 -0.64 36.45 16.12
CA THR A 38 0.57 35.98 16.80
C THR A 38 1.80 36.64 16.18
N ILE A 39 2.72 37.15 17.00
CA ILE A 39 3.97 37.78 16.57
C ILE A 39 5.11 36.85 16.93
N PHE A 40 5.89 36.43 15.94
CA PHE A 40 7.12 35.67 16.10
C PHE A 40 8.31 36.61 15.99
N LYS A 41 9.08 36.76 17.07
CA LYS A 41 10.39 37.44 17.01
C LYS A 41 11.43 36.43 16.59
N THR A 42 12.07 36.65 15.44
CA THR A 42 13.00 35.69 14.82
C THR A 42 14.15 36.40 14.12
N HIS A 43 14.99 35.65 13.39
CA HIS A 43 16.16 36.18 12.72
C HIS A 43 15.98 36.29 11.20
N LYS A 44 16.39 37.41 10.61
CA LYS A 44 16.24 37.75 9.19
C LYS A 44 16.90 36.72 8.28
N HIS A 45 18.03 36.15 8.70
CA HIS A 45 18.73 35.13 7.92
C HIS A 45 17.87 33.87 7.71
N LEU A 46 17.09 33.43 8.71
CA LEU A 46 16.21 32.26 8.59
C LEU A 46 15.02 32.51 7.65
N LEU A 47 14.52 33.74 7.62
CA LEU A 47 13.41 34.12 6.73
C LEU A 47 13.88 34.39 5.30
N ASN A 48 15.14 34.75 5.11
CA ASN A 48 15.70 34.97 3.80
C ASN A 48 15.83 33.68 3.00
N ASP A 49 15.99 32.52 3.63
CA ASP A 49 16.07 31.26 2.89
C ASP A 49 14.80 30.98 2.09
N PHE A 50 13.63 31.38 2.60
CA PHE A 50 12.36 31.35 1.88
C PHE A 50 12.31 32.43 0.78
N ALA A 51 12.23 32.03 -0.48
CA ALA A 51 12.25 32.98 -1.60
C ALA A 51 11.11 34.00 -1.53
N ARG A 52 9.88 33.56 -1.21
CA ARG A 52 8.73 34.47 -1.13
C ARG A 52 8.79 35.42 0.07
N LEU A 53 9.24 34.94 1.23
CA LEU A 53 9.36 35.81 2.41
C LEU A 53 10.47 36.84 2.20
N ARG A 54 11.58 36.44 1.58
CA ARG A 54 12.68 37.35 1.20
C ARG A 54 12.19 38.52 0.35
N GLU A 55 11.30 38.27 -0.62
CA GLU A 55 10.71 39.32 -1.45
C GLU A 55 9.82 40.27 -0.65
N VAL A 56 8.99 39.73 0.25
CA VAL A 56 8.12 40.52 1.13
C VAL A 56 8.95 41.40 2.07
N ILE A 57 10.01 40.85 2.67
CA ILE A 57 10.93 41.56 3.56
C ILE A 57 11.59 42.73 2.82
N LYS A 58 12.12 42.50 1.62
CA LYS A 58 12.74 43.55 0.79
C LYS A 58 11.77 44.69 0.46
N GLY A 59 10.48 44.40 0.29
CA GLY A 59 9.45 45.42 0.04
C GLY A 59 9.15 46.31 1.24
N MET A 60 9.43 45.83 2.46
CA MET A 60 9.03 46.46 3.73
C MET A 60 10.14 47.24 4.44
N GLU A 61 11.37 47.26 3.94
CA GLU A 61 12.54 47.97 4.50
C GLU A 61 12.42 49.52 4.57
N ARG A 62 11.21 50.08 4.57
CA ARG A 62 10.95 51.53 4.56
C ARG A 62 10.24 52.10 5.80
N CYS A 63 10.00 51.31 6.86
CA CYS A 63 9.24 51.83 8.02
C CYS A 63 9.68 51.20 9.36
N GLY A 64 10.48 51.92 10.16
CA GLY A 64 10.76 51.61 11.58
C GLY A 64 12.15 51.00 11.90
N ASP A 65 12.48 50.94 13.19
CA ASP A 65 13.76 50.43 13.74
C ASP A 65 13.89 48.88 13.71
N THR A 66 12.77 48.14 13.70
CA THR A 66 12.75 46.67 13.52
C THR A 66 11.80 46.32 12.37
N PRO A 67 12.26 45.60 11.32
CA PRO A 67 11.39 45.19 10.22
C PRO A 67 10.28 44.25 10.72
N CYS A 68 9.03 44.52 10.30
CA CYS A 68 7.86 43.72 10.67
C CYS A 68 7.11 43.25 9.42
N VAL A 69 6.92 41.94 9.29
CA VAL A 69 6.18 41.31 8.18
C VAL A 69 4.87 40.75 8.70
N THR A 70 3.75 41.06 8.05
CA THR A 70 2.43 40.49 8.41
C THR A 70 1.93 39.52 7.36
N ILE A 71 1.51 38.33 7.79
CA ILE A 71 0.94 37.28 6.96
C ILE A 71 -0.36 36.76 7.58
N TYR A 72 -1.36 36.54 6.73
CA TYR A 72 -2.63 35.96 7.12
C TYR A 72 -2.75 34.52 6.58
N ARG A 73 -3.14 33.60 7.46
CA ARG A 73 -3.31 32.17 7.16
C ARG A 73 -4.57 31.63 7.86
N ASP A 74 -4.95 30.41 7.49
CA ASP A 74 -6.03 29.64 8.13
C ASP A 74 -5.73 29.36 9.61
N GLU A 75 -6.69 28.78 10.32
CA GLU A 75 -6.63 28.53 11.77
C GLU A 75 -5.38 27.73 12.20
N ARG A 76 -4.85 26.88 11.30
CA ARG A 76 -3.64 26.08 11.57
C ARG A 76 -2.33 26.79 11.24
N GLY A 77 -2.37 27.91 10.52
CA GLY A 77 -1.16 28.58 10.04
C GLY A 77 -0.21 29.01 11.16
N VAL A 78 -0.73 29.46 12.30
CA VAL A 78 0.11 29.85 13.45
C VAL A 78 0.91 28.65 13.98
N GLU A 79 0.28 27.48 14.10
CA GLU A 79 0.95 26.29 14.59
C GLU A 79 1.93 25.74 13.54
N ASP A 80 1.59 25.86 12.26
CA ASP A 80 2.50 25.47 11.18
C ASP A 80 3.81 26.29 11.22
N PHE A 81 3.70 27.61 11.41
CA PHE A 81 4.86 28.48 11.59
C PHE A 81 5.64 28.16 12.86
N ARG A 82 4.95 27.90 13.99
CA ARG A 82 5.59 27.50 15.25
C ARG A 82 6.44 26.24 15.06
N ASN A 83 5.88 25.22 14.43
CA ASN A 83 6.54 23.94 14.19
C ASN A 83 7.70 24.07 13.19
N MET A 84 7.51 24.87 12.13
CA MET A 84 8.59 25.20 11.20
C MET A 84 9.78 25.85 11.92
N PHE A 85 9.53 26.82 12.81
CA PHE A 85 10.61 27.44 13.58
C PHE A 85 11.29 26.45 14.53
N LYS A 86 10.55 25.51 15.15
CA LYS A 86 11.18 24.44 15.95
C LYS A 86 12.21 23.67 15.13
N VAL A 87 11.89 23.33 13.86
CA VAL A 87 12.80 22.64 12.96
C VAL A 87 14.00 23.52 12.60
N LEU A 88 13.77 24.75 12.14
CA LEU A 88 14.86 25.64 11.71
C LEU A 88 15.86 25.94 12.82
N TYR A 89 15.39 26.23 14.02
CA TYR A 89 16.27 26.55 15.16
C TYR A 89 17.00 25.33 15.71
N ALA A 90 16.35 24.15 15.69
CA ALA A 90 17.02 22.91 16.08
C ALA A 90 18.16 22.56 15.10
N SER A 91 17.97 22.77 13.80
CA SER A 91 18.99 22.56 12.77
C SER A 91 20.25 23.43 12.92
N LEU A 92 20.19 24.54 13.68
CA LEU A 92 21.36 25.39 13.96
C LEU A 92 22.33 24.76 14.97
N ILE A 93 21.85 23.85 15.82
CA ILE A 93 22.67 23.14 16.79
C ILE A 93 23.03 21.79 16.17
N LYS A 94 24.30 21.36 16.22
CA LYS A 94 24.67 20.04 15.69
C LYS A 94 24.26 18.96 16.69
N GLY A 95 23.17 18.27 16.43
CA GLY A 95 22.68 17.15 17.25
C GLY A 95 21.72 16.23 16.50
N PRO A 96 21.45 15.01 17.02
CA PRO A 96 20.41 14.15 16.49
C PRO A 96 19.05 14.70 16.94
N PHE A 97 18.39 15.49 16.08
CA PHE A 97 17.02 15.93 16.31
C PHE A 97 16.05 14.98 15.62
N GLU A 98 15.08 14.50 16.38
CA GLU A 98 13.94 13.80 15.85
C GLU A 98 12.71 14.70 16.01
N PHE A 99 11.93 14.80 14.94
CA PHE A 99 10.68 15.56 14.94
C PHE A 99 9.52 14.60 14.73
N ASP A 100 8.40 14.91 15.35
CA ASP A 100 7.15 14.20 15.14
C ASP A 100 6.55 14.53 13.76
N VAL A 101 5.68 13.64 13.27
CA VAL A 101 5.02 13.77 11.96
C VAL A 101 4.31 15.12 11.81
N PRO A 102 3.50 15.60 12.78
CA PRO A 102 2.86 16.91 12.67
C PRO A 102 3.85 18.07 12.46
N THR A 103 4.99 18.06 13.13
CA THR A 103 6.02 19.11 13.01
C THR A 103 6.68 19.10 11.64
N LEU A 104 6.99 17.92 11.10
CA LEU A 104 7.57 17.78 9.77
C LEU A 104 6.57 18.16 8.67
N VAL A 105 5.30 17.75 8.80
CA VAL A 105 4.23 18.12 7.86
C VAL A 105 3.98 19.63 7.87
N SER A 106 3.97 20.24 9.06
CA SER A 106 3.89 21.69 9.23
C SER A 106 5.03 22.40 8.50
N SER A 107 6.27 21.94 8.73
CA SER A 107 7.48 22.46 8.10
C SER A 107 7.42 22.35 6.59
N LEU A 108 7.04 21.17 6.06
CA LEU A 108 6.88 20.92 4.64
C LEU A 108 5.83 21.84 4.01
N ARG A 109 4.71 22.10 4.70
CA ARG A 109 3.66 23.02 4.22
C ARG A 109 4.14 24.45 4.11
N ILE A 110 4.84 24.96 5.12
CA ILE A 110 5.43 26.30 5.07
C ILE A 110 6.52 26.38 4.01
N ALA A 111 7.42 25.39 3.95
CA ALA A 111 8.49 25.31 2.95
C ALA A 111 7.94 25.33 1.51
N THR A 112 6.90 24.54 1.24
CA THR A 112 6.25 24.48 -0.07
C THR A 112 5.51 25.79 -0.40
N ALA A 113 4.88 26.42 0.59
CA ALA A 113 4.07 27.62 0.36
C ALA A 113 4.87 28.90 0.18
N TYR A 114 6.09 28.97 0.71
CA TYR A 114 6.98 30.14 0.63
C TYR A 114 8.27 29.88 -0.16
N ASP A 115 8.34 28.76 -0.89
CA ASP A 115 9.44 28.35 -1.74
C ASP A 115 10.78 28.26 -1.00
N TYR A 116 10.94 27.23 -0.16
CA TYR A 116 12.19 26.84 0.49
C TYR A 116 12.53 25.36 0.18
N PRO A 117 13.25 25.10 -0.93
CA PRO A 117 13.52 23.73 -1.41
C PRO A 117 14.30 22.85 -0.43
N GLU A 118 15.32 23.38 0.25
CA GLU A 118 16.18 22.61 1.14
C GLU A 118 15.41 22.12 2.37
N LEU A 119 14.48 22.94 2.89
CA LEU A 119 13.58 22.54 3.97
C LEU A 119 12.52 21.54 3.50
N CYS A 120 12.05 21.64 2.24
CA CYS A 120 11.17 20.63 1.64
C CYS A 120 11.88 19.27 1.58
N GLU A 121 13.07 19.21 1.01
CA GLU A 121 13.88 17.99 0.90
C GLU A 121 14.16 17.39 2.28
N PHE A 122 14.64 18.20 3.23
CA PHE A 122 14.85 17.77 4.62
C PHE A 122 13.59 17.16 5.27
N SER A 123 12.44 17.80 5.07
CA SER A 123 11.18 17.33 5.66
C SER A 123 10.71 16.03 5.00
N ILE A 124 10.86 15.89 3.68
CA ILE A 124 10.52 14.67 2.94
C ILE A 124 11.42 13.53 3.41
N ASP A 125 12.74 13.70 3.38
CA ASP A 125 13.71 12.68 3.81
C ASP A 125 13.42 12.18 5.22
N ARG A 126 13.12 13.11 6.14
CA ARG A 126 12.81 12.74 7.52
C ARG A 126 11.47 12.01 7.62
N LEU A 127 10.45 12.41 6.86
CA LEU A 127 9.17 11.69 6.85
C LEU A 127 9.31 10.30 6.19
N GLU A 128 10.18 10.11 5.19
CA GLU A 128 10.49 8.79 4.62
C GLU A 128 11.11 7.87 5.68
N SER A 129 12.01 8.40 6.51
CA SER A 129 12.67 7.65 7.58
C SER A 129 11.71 7.14 8.66
N LEU A 130 10.52 7.75 8.80
CA LEU A 130 9.51 7.37 9.79
C LEU A 130 8.61 6.21 9.33
N ASN A 131 8.76 5.70 8.10
CA ASN A 131 8.01 4.57 7.54
C ASN A 131 6.48 4.67 7.76
N LEU A 132 5.89 5.76 7.30
CA LEU A 132 4.47 6.07 7.51
C LEU A 132 3.54 5.06 6.82
N PRO A 133 2.36 4.77 7.41
CA PRO A 133 1.34 3.93 6.76
C PRO A 133 0.96 4.48 5.38
N ALA A 134 0.66 3.58 4.43
CA ALA A 134 0.31 3.96 3.06
C ALA A 134 -0.82 5.01 2.97
N VAL A 135 -1.82 4.94 3.85
CA VAL A 135 -2.93 5.90 3.93
C VAL A 135 -2.43 7.33 4.19
N GLN A 136 -1.51 7.49 5.15
CA GLN A 136 -0.91 8.79 5.46
C GLN A 136 0.01 9.26 4.34
N ARG A 137 0.78 8.36 3.72
CA ARG A 137 1.62 8.70 2.57
C ARG A 137 0.80 9.18 1.38
N ILE A 138 -0.34 8.57 1.07
CA ILE A 138 -1.25 9.05 0.01
C ILE A 138 -1.80 10.43 0.36
N LYS A 139 -2.23 10.65 1.61
CA LYS A 139 -2.72 11.96 2.05
C LYS A 139 -1.67 13.05 1.84
N LEU A 140 -0.43 12.80 2.27
CA LEU A 140 0.69 13.74 2.10
C LEU A 140 1.07 13.90 0.63
N ALA A 141 1.06 12.81 -0.14
CA ALA A 141 1.35 12.84 -1.57
C ALA A 141 0.33 13.67 -2.35
N CYS A 142 -0.95 13.59 -2.00
CA CYS A 142 -1.99 14.45 -2.56
C CYS A 142 -1.82 15.92 -2.15
N GLU A 143 -1.48 16.19 -0.87
CA GLU A 143 -1.29 17.55 -0.35
C GLU A 143 -0.09 18.26 -1.01
N PHE A 144 1.03 17.55 -1.16
CA PHE A 144 2.31 18.10 -1.63
C PHE A 144 2.69 17.70 -3.06
N LYS A 145 1.83 16.95 -3.76
CA LYS A 145 2.03 16.45 -5.14
C LYS A 145 3.28 15.56 -5.30
N LEU A 146 3.53 14.67 -4.33
CA LEU A 146 4.67 13.75 -4.33
C LEU A 146 4.35 12.47 -5.11
N SER A 147 4.76 12.41 -6.38
CA SER A 147 4.37 11.32 -7.30
C SER A 147 4.93 9.94 -6.90
N ASP A 148 6.15 9.90 -6.35
CA ASP A 148 6.80 8.65 -5.95
C ASP A 148 6.12 8.03 -4.73
N TRP A 149 5.78 8.86 -3.75
CA TRP A 149 5.03 8.46 -2.57
C TRP A 149 3.63 7.97 -2.91
N ASP A 150 2.96 8.67 -3.82
CA ASP A 150 1.62 8.30 -4.30
C ASP A 150 1.63 6.90 -4.91
N SER A 151 2.54 6.65 -5.86
CA SER A 151 2.63 5.38 -6.59
C SER A 151 2.96 4.21 -5.66
N SER A 152 3.95 4.40 -4.78
CA SER A 152 4.37 3.38 -3.81
C SER A 152 3.25 3.05 -2.82
N ALA A 153 2.62 4.06 -2.22
CA ALA A 153 1.58 3.87 -1.23
C ALA A 153 0.28 3.32 -1.86
N PHE A 154 -0.04 3.73 -3.09
CA PHE A 154 -1.17 3.17 -3.84
C PHE A 154 -0.99 1.68 -4.08
N GLN A 155 0.19 1.25 -4.56
CA GLN A 155 0.47 -0.18 -4.77
C GLN A 155 0.40 -0.98 -3.48
N GLU A 156 0.91 -0.43 -2.37
CA GLU A 156 0.80 -1.07 -1.06
C GLU A 156 -0.66 -1.25 -0.63
N LEU A 157 -1.49 -0.22 -0.78
CA LEU A 157 -2.92 -0.35 -0.50
C LEU A 157 -3.59 -1.35 -1.42
N VAL A 158 -3.28 -1.41 -2.71
CA VAL A 158 -3.91 -2.37 -3.61
C VAL A 158 -3.56 -3.82 -3.25
N ASN A 159 -2.33 -4.07 -2.82
CA ASN A 159 -1.85 -5.42 -2.48
C ASN A 159 -2.19 -5.87 -1.05
N ARG A 160 -2.57 -4.95 -0.16
CA ARG A 160 -2.93 -5.27 1.23
C ARG A 160 -4.17 -6.18 1.31
N GLU A 161 -4.11 -7.19 2.19
CA GLU A 161 -5.20 -8.15 2.40
C GLU A 161 -6.41 -7.50 3.10
N GLU A 162 -6.17 -6.63 4.07
CA GLU A 162 -7.21 -5.98 4.85
C GLU A 162 -7.95 -4.90 4.05
N PRO A 163 -9.28 -4.83 4.15
CA PRO A 163 -10.08 -3.73 3.60
C PRO A 163 -9.68 -2.39 4.21
N LEU A 164 -9.94 -1.29 3.51
CA LEU A 164 -9.78 0.05 4.08
C LEU A 164 -10.86 0.28 5.15
N THR A 165 -10.46 0.84 6.29
CA THR A 165 -11.40 1.24 7.34
C THR A 165 -12.14 2.52 6.95
N LYS A 166 -13.20 2.87 7.70
CA LYS A 166 -13.95 4.11 7.45
C LYS A 166 -13.08 5.34 7.72
N GLU A 167 -12.18 5.25 8.69
CA GLU A 167 -11.26 6.31 9.07
C GLU A 167 -10.20 6.50 7.98
N GLU A 168 -9.61 5.41 7.47
CA GLU A 168 -8.65 5.46 6.36
C GLU A 168 -9.29 6.01 5.08
N ALA A 169 -10.53 5.63 4.77
CA ALA A 169 -11.26 6.14 3.62
C ALA A 169 -11.52 7.67 3.72
N ARG A 170 -11.76 8.18 4.94
CA ARG A 170 -11.90 9.62 5.18
C ARG A 170 -10.58 10.36 5.00
N GLU A 171 -9.46 9.76 5.38
CA GLU A 171 -8.15 10.39 5.26
C GLU A 171 -7.61 10.44 3.83
N VAL A 172 -7.80 9.37 3.07
CA VAL A 172 -7.35 9.25 1.68
C VAL A 172 -8.23 10.05 0.71
N GLY A 173 -9.50 10.25 1.07
CA GLY A 173 -10.48 10.93 0.23
C GLY A 173 -11.21 9.98 -0.72
N VAL A 174 -12.39 10.40 -1.18
CA VAL A 174 -13.32 9.55 -1.93
C VAL A 174 -12.75 9.11 -3.27
N ASP A 175 -12.11 10.03 -4.01
CA ASP A 175 -11.58 9.75 -5.35
C ASP A 175 -10.51 8.65 -5.30
N ARG A 176 -9.52 8.81 -4.41
CA ARG A 176 -8.45 7.83 -4.22
C ARG A 176 -8.95 6.52 -3.62
N PHE A 177 -9.92 6.59 -2.72
CA PHE A 177 -10.56 5.39 -2.19
C PHE A 177 -11.24 4.57 -3.30
N GLU A 178 -11.97 5.23 -4.21
CA GLU A 178 -12.63 4.58 -5.35
C GLU A 178 -11.60 3.91 -6.26
N GLU A 179 -10.49 4.60 -6.57
CA GLU A 179 -9.40 4.05 -7.38
C GLU A 179 -8.80 2.78 -6.76
N VAL A 180 -8.51 2.82 -5.46
CA VAL A 180 -7.98 1.66 -4.71
C VAL A 180 -9.00 0.52 -4.69
N ALA A 181 -10.28 0.81 -4.44
CA ALA A 181 -11.34 -0.18 -4.42
C ALA A 181 -11.49 -0.87 -5.78
N ARG A 182 -11.55 -0.09 -6.86
CA ARG A 182 -11.63 -0.58 -8.24
C ARG A 182 -10.44 -1.46 -8.59
N ALA A 183 -9.22 -1.02 -8.26
CA ALA A 183 -8.00 -1.78 -8.52
C ALA A 183 -7.99 -3.12 -7.76
N ARG A 184 -8.44 -3.13 -6.50
CA ARG A 184 -8.56 -4.35 -5.69
C ARG A 184 -9.60 -5.32 -6.24
N GLU A 185 -10.77 -4.83 -6.66
CA GLU A 185 -11.80 -5.66 -7.30
C GLU A 185 -11.28 -6.31 -8.59
N GLU A 186 -10.58 -5.54 -9.42
CA GLU A 186 -9.99 -6.05 -10.64
C GLU A 186 -8.91 -7.11 -10.37
N MET A 187 -8.04 -6.89 -9.38
CA MET A 187 -7.04 -7.88 -8.98
C MET A 187 -7.69 -9.17 -8.47
N LYS A 188 -8.70 -9.07 -7.60
CA LYS A 188 -9.43 -10.24 -7.10
C LYS A 188 -10.12 -11.01 -8.22
N ARG A 189 -10.75 -10.30 -9.16
CA ARG A 189 -11.36 -10.90 -10.35
C ARG A 189 -10.33 -11.64 -11.20
N LYS A 190 -9.18 -11.03 -11.49
CA LYS A 190 -8.10 -11.67 -12.26
C LYS A 190 -7.56 -12.90 -11.54
N LYS A 191 -7.32 -12.81 -10.23
CA LYS A 191 -6.86 -13.92 -9.40
C LYS A 191 -7.85 -15.09 -9.43
N GLY A 192 -9.14 -14.83 -9.26
CA GLY A 192 -10.18 -15.87 -9.34
C GLY A 192 -10.24 -16.57 -10.70
N VAL A 193 -10.10 -15.83 -11.81
CA VAL A 193 -10.05 -16.43 -13.16
C VAL A 193 -8.82 -17.33 -13.33
N VAL A 194 -7.66 -16.90 -12.82
CA VAL A 194 -6.43 -17.69 -12.87
C VAL A 194 -6.56 -18.96 -12.02
N GLU A 195 -7.06 -18.83 -10.79
CA GLU A 195 -7.29 -19.96 -9.89
C GLU A 195 -8.30 -20.96 -10.45
N GLU A 196 -9.39 -20.48 -11.07
CA GLU A 196 -10.37 -21.35 -11.72
C GLU A 196 -9.75 -22.10 -12.91
N LYS A 197 -8.94 -21.40 -13.72
CA LYS A 197 -8.23 -22.01 -14.86
C LYS A 197 -7.26 -23.10 -14.38
N VAL A 198 -6.45 -22.81 -13.37
CA VAL A 198 -5.52 -23.78 -12.77
C VAL A 198 -6.26 -25.01 -12.26
N ARG A 199 -7.36 -24.83 -11.55
CA ARG A 199 -8.19 -25.95 -11.06
C ARG A 199 -8.74 -26.79 -12.22
N ARG A 200 -9.26 -26.15 -13.27
CA ARG A 200 -9.79 -26.84 -14.45
C ARG A 200 -8.71 -27.66 -15.16
N ASP A 201 -7.53 -27.07 -15.37
CA ASP A 201 -6.41 -27.72 -16.03
C ASP A 201 -5.92 -28.94 -15.20
N GLU A 202 -5.92 -28.83 -13.86
CA GLU A 202 -5.56 -29.95 -12.97
C GLU A 202 -6.63 -31.06 -12.98
N GLU A 203 -7.91 -30.72 -12.94
CA GLU A 203 -9.02 -31.68 -13.06
C GLU A 203 -8.99 -32.42 -14.40
N GLU A 204 -8.76 -31.70 -15.49
CA GLU A 204 -8.67 -32.28 -16.82
C GLU A 204 -7.46 -33.22 -16.94
N ARG A 205 -6.31 -32.84 -16.38
CA ARG A 205 -5.12 -33.70 -16.33
C ARG A 205 -5.40 -34.99 -15.58
N LYS A 206 -6.02 -34.93 -14.40
CA LYS A 206 -6.39 -36.12 -13.61
C LYS A 206 -7.34 -37.04 -14.36
N ARG A 207 -8.33 -36.49 -15.08
CA ARG A 207 -9.25 -37.28 -15.91
C ARG A 207 -8.52 -38.00 -17.04
N ARG A 208 -7.63 -37.30 -17.76
CA ARG A 208 -6.83 -37.89 -18.84
C ARG A 208 -5.91 -39.00 -18.33
N GLU A 209 -5.25 -38.78 -17.19
CA GLU A 209 -4.39 -39.79 -16.55
C GLU A 209 -5.19 -41.04 -16.12
N GLU A 210 -6.39 -40.86 -15.57
CA GLU A 210 -7.26 -41.97 -15.18
C GLU A 210 -7.81 -42.74 -16.40
N GLU A 211 -8.22 -42.02 -17.45
CA GLU A 211 -8.70 -42.62 -18.70
C GLU A 211 -7.59 -43.41 -19.39
N GLU A 212 -6.37 -42.86 -19.47
CA GLU A 212 -5.21 -43.57 -19.99
C GLU A 212 -4.87 -44.80 -19.16
N ARG A 213 -4.94 -44.71 -17.82
CA ARG A 213 -4.68 -45.86 -16.95
C ARG A 213 -5.70 -46.98 -17.18
N LYS A 214 -6.99 -46.66 -17.24
CA LYS A 214 -8.06 -47.63 -17.55
C LYS A 214 -7.87 -48.28 -18.91
N LYS A 215 -7.48 -47.48 -19.92
CA LYS A 215 -7.21 -48.00 -21.26
C LYS A 215 -6.02 -48.96 -21.28
N ARG A 216 -4.92 -48.62 -20.59
CA ARG A 216 -3.74 -49.50 -20.47
C ARG A 216 -4.05 -50.79 -19.70
N GLU A 217 -4.81 -50.70 -18.60
CA GLU A 217 -5.25 -51.87 -17.82
C GLU A 217 -6.13 -52.81 -18.65
N GLU A 218 -7.05 -52.28 -19.45
CA GLU A 218 -7.91 -53.06 -20.34
C GLU A 218 -7.12 -53.68 -21.50
N GLU A 219 -6.23 -52.93 -22.15
CA GLU A 219 -5.34 -53.45 -23.20
C GLU A 219 -4.43 -54.56 -22.67
N GLU A 220 -3.87 -54.40 -21.47
CA GLU A 220 -3.03 -55.43 -20.84
C GLU A 220 -3.85 -56.68 -20.49
N ARG A 221 -5.07 -56.51 -19.97
CA ARG A 221 -5.97 -57.62 -19.68
C ARG A 221 -6.31 -58.41 -20.94
N GLN A 222 -6.67 -57.73 -22.03
CA GLN A 222 -6.98 -58.38 -23.31
C GLN A 222 -5.76 -59.13 -23.86
N LYS A 223 -4.56 -58.55 -23.74
CA LYS A 223 -3.31 -59.22 -24.15
C LYS A 223 -3.04 -60.49 -23.33
N ARG A 224 -3.20 -60.42 -21.99
CA ARG A 224 -3.04 -61.59 -21.10
C ARG A 224 -4.05 -62.69 -21.40
N GLU A 225 -5.32 -62.34 -21.62
CA GLU A 225 -6.37 -63.30 -21.98
C GLU A 225 -6.10 -63.96 -23.36
N ALA A 226 -5.60 -63.20 -24.33
CA ALA A 226 -5.22 -63.74 -25.64
C ALA A 226 -3.99 -64.67 -25.56
N GLU A 227 -2.97 -64.30 -24.80
CA GLU A 227 -1.76 -65.11 -24.59
C GLU A 227 -2.10 -66.43 -23.86
N GLU A 228 -2.95 -66.38 -22.83
CA GLU A 228 -3.40 -67.57 -22.11
C GLU A 228 -4.18 -68.53 -23.02
N LYS A 229 -5.10 -68.00 -23.86
CA LYS A 229 -5.83 -68.82 -24.84
C LYS A 229 -4.88 -69.47 -25.85
N ALA A 230 -3.92 -68.71 -26.40
CA ALA A 230 -2.95 -69.23 -27.35
C ALA A 230 -2.07 -70.33 -26.73
N LYS A 231 -1.66 -70.17 -25.46
CA LYS A 231 -0.88 -71.17 -24.73
C LYS A 231 -1.68 -72.45 -24.49
N LYS A 232 -2.94 -72.36 -24.07
CA LYS A 232 -3.82 -73.52 -23.88
C LYS A 232 -4.07 -74.28 -25.19
N GLU A 233 -4.34 -73.56 -26.28
CA GLU A 233 -4.52 -74.19 -27.60
C GLU A 233 -3.24 -74.87 -28.11
N ALA A 234 -2.07 -74.27 -27.88
CA ALA A 234 -0.79 -74.87 -28.25
C ALA A 234 -0.49 -76.12 -27.42
N GLU A 235 -0.76 -76.10 -26.12
CA GLU A 235 -0.58 -77.25 -25.22
C GLU A 235 -1.54 -78.40 -25.57
N GLU A 236 -2.80 -78.08 -25.88
CA GLU A 236 -3.78 -79.10 -26.30
C GLU A 236 -3.38 -79.74 -27.65
N LYS A 237 -2.93 -78.93 -28.62
CA LYS A 237 -2.43 -79.43 -29.92
C LYS A 237 -1.20 -80.32 -29.73
N ALA A 238 -0.23 -79.90 -28.90
CA ALA A 238 0.96 -80.69 -28.61
C ALA A 238 0.63 -82.03 -27.91
N LYS A 239 -0.34 -82.02 -26.98
CA LYS A 239 -0.80 -83.23 -26.31
C LYS A 239 -1.48 -84.21 -27.28
N LYS A 240 -2.33 -83.72 -28.18
CA LYS A 240 -2.98 -84.54 -29.22
C LYS A 240 -1.96 -85.13 -30.21
N GLU A 241 -0.99 -84.34 -30.68
CA GLU A 241 0.08 -84.85 -31.56
C GLU A 241 0.96 -85.90 -30.86
N ALA A 242 1.29 -85.69 -29.58
CA ALA A 242 2.07 -86.65 -28.81
C ALA A 242 1.30 -87.98 -28.59
N GLU A 243 0.00 -87.90 -28.30
CA GLU A 243 -0.86 -89.09 -28.14
C GLU A 243 -1.02 -89.84 -29.48
N GLU A 244 -1.18 -89.13 -30.59
CA GLU A 244 -1.26 -89.72 -31.93
C GLU A 244 0.06 -90.41 -32.33
N LYS A 245 1.21 -89.76 -32.09
CA LYS A 245 2.53 -90.37 -32.32
C LYS A 245 2.73 -91.62 -31.46
N ALA A 246 2.35 -91.58 -30.17
CA ALA A 246 2.45 -92.74 -29.28
C ALA A 246 1.56 -93.90 -29.74
N LYS A 247 0.34 -93.62 -30.22
CA LYS A 247 -0.54 -94.65 -30.81
C LYS A 247 0.07 -95.27 -32.07
N LYS A 248 0.62 -94.47 -32.98
CA LYS A 248 1.26 -94.95 -34.21
C LYS A 248 2.50 -95.81 -33.92
N GLU A 249 3.36 -95.40 -33.00
CA GLU A 249 4.52 -96.20 -32.58
C GLU A 249 4.11 -97.51 -31.89
N ALA A 250 3.07 -97.48 -31.05
CA ALA A 250 2.56 -98.69 -30.41
C ALA A 250 1.97 -99.67 -31.42
N GLU A 251 1.24 -99.17 -32.43
CA GLU A 251 0.70 -99.99 -33.51
C GLU A 251 1.81 -100.56 -34.41
N GLU A 252 2.86 -99.79 -34.69
CA GLU A 252 4.01 -100.26 -35.48
C GLU A 252 4.83 -101.32 -34.72
N LYS A 253 5.06 -101.12 -33.41
CA LYS A 253 5.71 -102.12 -32.55
C LYS A 253 4.87 -103.40 -32.43
N ALA A 254 3.54 -103.30 -32.37
CA ALA A 254 2.64 -104.46 -32.39
C ALA A 254 2.69 -105.23 -33.72
N LYS A 255 2.78 -104.51 -34.86
CA LYS A 255 2.93 -105.13 -36.18
C LYS A 255 4.31 -105.77 -36.40
N GLN A 256 5.38 -105.23 -35.81
CA GLN A 256 6.71 -105.86 -35.84
C GLN A 256 6.79 -107.11 -34.94
N ALA A 257 6.08 -107.14 -33.81
CA ALA A 257 6.03 -108.31 -32.93
C ALA A 257 5.23 -109.49 -33.51
N GLN A 258 4.32 -109.26 -34.45
CA GLN A 258 3.57 -110.31 -35.15
C GLN A 258 4.30 -110.90 -36.38
N LYS A 259 5.52 -110.42 -36.70
CA LYS A 259 6.35 -110.87 -37.84
C LYS A 259 7.58 -111.70 -37.44
N LYS A 260 7.70 -112.09 -36.17
CA LYS A 260 8.69 -113.05 -35.66
C LYS A 260 7.98 -114.31 -35.20
#